data_AF-A0A090TT17-F1
#
_entry.id   AF-A0A090TT17-F1
#
_cell.length_a   1.000
_cell.length_b   1.000
_cell.length_c   1.000
_cell.angle_alpha   90.00
_cell.angle_beta   90.00
_cell.angle_gamma   90.00
#
_symmetry.space_group_name_H-M   'P 1'
#
loop_
_entity.id
_entity.type
_entity.pdbx_description
1 polymer ?
#
loop_
_entity_poly.entity_id
_entity_poly.type
_entity_poly.pdbx_seq_one_letter_code
_entity_poly.pdbx_strand_id
1 'polypeptide(L)'
;MKEVMIDLTAAICTTGKLYQLSSNEEALERLDQEEKYGCDAELMVGLVRGHQYSGVTAEPDALREAQGLAEQMRAAFELPALEVASRYDRNQWLAQMIKANANLVFVRRERRRDAFGNGHIEVLLGRASRLKDQSEAALVLSTHSLPGRGVKQTMTLGTLMVPVELNLLREQGVGEWVNGETEHTEQGLVSHQHLVYAGRQIGHRTGQPQGEAALEVISKAIVEGKLYSGLAENIGKQMQHFQLYCDLGFADSTSEKSAQDPADDLTHWFYHQLVELGVESQDDLELIDASDFVFNGIPEWEYQDFADKYPLEVQLSGLTLTVQYFGKGKLVEVSYSSGSRKEDPKRKELPAWSGWRVKYRKASRVLDLR
;
A
#
# COMPACT_ATOMS: atom_id res chain seq x y z
N MET A 1 -31.26 9.51 -16.15
CA MET A 1 -29.90 9.99 -15.79
C MET A 1 -29.68 11.47 -16.08
N LYS A 2 -29.86 11.97 -17.31
CA LYS A 2 -29.67 13.40 -17.62
C LYS A 2 -30.62 14.33 -16.85
N GLU A 3 -31.89 13.92 -16.70
CA GLU A 3 -32.91 14.69 -15.96
C GLU A 3 -32.48 15.00 -14.52
N VAL A 4 -32.05 14.00 -13.75
CA VAL A 4 -31.65 14.20 -12.33
C VAL A 4 -30.42 15.10 -12.19
N MET A 5 -29.48 15.04 -13.14
CA MET A 5 -28.34 15.95 -13.16
C MET A 5 -28.77 17.40 -13.41
N ILE A 6 -29.72 17.63 -14.30
CA ILE A 6 -30.27 18.97 -14.57
C ILE A 6 -31.03 19.49 -13.36
N ASP A 7 -31.87 18.67 -12.74
CA ASP A 7 -32.65 19.07 -11.56
C ASP A 7 -31.72 19.49 -10.41
N LEU A 8 -30.65 18.72 -10.16
CA LEU A 8 -29.65 19.06 -9.17
C LEU A 8 -28.86 20.33 -9.56
N THR A 9 -28.46 20.45 -10.83
CA THR A 9 -27.74 21.64 -11.31
C THR A 9 -28.57 22.90 -11.12
N ALA A 10 -29.85 22.85 -11.49
CA ALA A 10 -30.77 23.97 -11.31
C ALA A 10 -30.92 24.35 -9.83
N ALA A 11 -31.05 23.37 -8.93
CA ALA A 11 -31.08 23.60 -7.49
C ALA A 11 -29.79 24.26 -6.97
N ILE A 12 -28.61 23.84 -7.44
CA ILE A 12 -27.32 24.40 -7.04
C ILE A 12 -27.14 25.84 -7.55
N CYS A 13 -27.61 26.14 -8.77
CA CYS A 13 -27.48 27.45 -9.40
C CYS A 13 -28.44 28.50 -8.85
N THR A 14 -29.46 28.08 -8.09
CA THR A 14 -30.47 28.98 -7.50
C THR A 14 -29.83 29.94 -6.51
N THR A 15 -30.34 31.17 -6.45
CA THR A 15 -29.84 32.16 -5.49
C THR A 15 -30.37 31.88 -4.08
N GLY A 16 -29.47 31.77 -3.10
CA GLY A 16 -29.83 31.55 -1.69
C GLY A 16 -29.99 30.09 -1.31
N LYS A 17 -30.70 29.82 -0.21
CA LYS A 17 -30.94 28.45 0.29
C LYS A 17 -32.27 27.95 -0.25
N LEU A 18 -32.28 26.77 -0.85
CA LEU A 18 -33.50 26.14 -1.37
C LEU A 18 -34.48 25.73 -0.26
N TYR A 19 -33.95 25.34 0.90
CA TYR A 19 -34.75 24.88 2.03
C TYR A 19 -34.09 25.18 3.38
N GLN A 20 -34.90 25.08 4.43
CA GLN A 20 -34.50 25.08 5.83
C GLN A 20 -35.00 23.81 6.52
N LEU A 21 -34.18 23.28 7.43
CA LEU A 21 -34.57 22.16 8.29
C LEU A 21 -35.23 22.68 9.57
N SER A 22 -36.25 21.96 10.02
CA SER A 22 -36.92 22.18 11.29
C SER A 22 -36.00 21.82 12.46
N SER A 23 -36.21 22.46 13.61
CA SER A 23 -35.59 22.06 14.88
C SER A 23 -36.40 21.00 15.64
N ASN A 24 -37.52 20.54 15.09
CA ASN A 24 -38.37 19.52 15.71
C ASN A 24 -37.83 18.11 15.44
N GLU A 25 -37.40 17.41 16.49
CA GLU A 25 -36.81 16.07 16.43
C GLU A 25 -37.74 15.04 15.76
N GLU A 26 -39.05 15.01 16.10
CA GLU A 26 -40.00 14.06 15.50
C GLU A 26 -40.18 14.29 13.99
N ALA A 27 -40.07 15.55 13.55
CA ALA A 27 -40.12 15.87 12.13
C ALA A 27 -38.84 15.43 11.40
N LEU A 28 -37.68 15.54 12.06
CA LEU A 28 -36.39 15.08 11.53
C LEU A 28 -36.28 13.55 11.50
N GLU A 29 -36.84 12.85 12.51
CA GLU A 29 -36.90 11.38 12.49
C GLU A 29 -37.76 10.87 11.32
N ARG A 30 -38.86 11.55 11.01
CA ARG A 30 -39.67 11.24 9.81
C ARG A 30 -38.92 11.54 8.52
N LEU A 31 -38.20 12.66 8.47
CA LEU A 31 -37.35 13.00 7.31
C LEU A 31 -36.34 11.90 7.02
N ASP A 32 -35.72 11.32 8.05
CA ASP A 32 -34.74 10.23 7.88
C ASP A 32 -35.35 8.91 7.40
N GLN A 33 -36.67 8.75 7.50
CA GLN A 33 -37.41 7.62 6.91
C GLN A 33 -37.76 7.90 5.44
N GLU A 34 -38.11 9.15 5.11
CA GLU A 34 -38.47 9.61 3.76
C GLU A 34 -37.23 9.72 2.84
N GLU A 35 -36.12 10.25 3.36
CA GLU A 35 -34.82 10.33 2.70
C GLU A 35 -33.76 9.64 3.58
N LYS A 36 -33.51 8.38 3.26
CA LYS A 36 -32.76 7.44 4.10
C LYS A 36 -31.24 7.62 4.03
N TYR A 37 -30.71 8.32 3.04
CA TYR A 37 -29.27 8.43 2.84
C TYR A 37 -28.65 9.61 3.59
N GLY A 38 -29.45 10.58 4.05
CA GLY A 38 -28.92 11.83 4.60
C GLY A 38 -28.23 12.65 3.51
N CYS A 39 -28.85 12.68 2.34
CA CYS A 39 -28.32 13.23 1.11
C CYS A 39 -29.00 14.57 0.77
N ASP A 40 -28.25 15.67 0.93
CA ASP A 40 -28.75 17.01 0.64
C ASP A 40 -29.15 17.15 -0.83
N ALA A 41 -28.40 16.54 -1.76
CA ALA A 41 -28.68 16.58 -3.18
C ALA A 41 -29.96 15.83 -3.58
N GLU A 42 -30.24 14.67 -2.98
CA GLU A 42 -31.49 13.94 -3.24
C GLU A 42 -32.69 14.73 -2.73
N LEU A 43 -32.55 15.37 -1.57
CA LEU A 43 -33.58 16.23 -1.02
C LEU A 43 -33.87 17.42 -1.96
N MET A 44 -32.82 18.09 -2.45
CA MET A 44 -32.96 19.19 -3.41
C MET A 44 -33.64 18.75 -4.72
N VAL A 45 -33.22 17.61 -5.30
CA VAL A 45 -33.86 17.05 -6.49
C VAL A 45 -35.33 16.73 -6.22
N GLY A 46 -35.63 16.12 -5.08
CA GLY A 46 -36.99 15.80 -4.66
C GLY A 46 -37.88 17.04 -4.57
N LEU A 47 -37.39 18.08 -3.91
CA LEU A 47 -38.08 19.37 -3.77
C LEU A 47 -38.33 20.02 -5.14
N VAL A 48 -37.32 20.09 -6.01
CA VAL A 48 -37.47 20.62 -7.37
C VAL A 48 -38.56 19.85 -8.12
N ARG A 49 -38.61 18.52 -7.97
CA ARG A 49 -39.64 17.63 -8.54
C ARG A 49 -41.00 17.68 -7.81
N GLY A 50 -41.19 18.58 -6.84
CA GLY A 50 -42.46 18.78 -6.15
C GLY A 50 -42.73 17.83 -4.97
N HIS A 51 -41.74 17.06 -4.51
CA HIS A 51 -41.90 16.26 -3.29
C HIS A 51 -41.93 17.17 -2.07
N GLN A 52 -42.71 16.76 -1.07
CA GLN A 52 -42.75 17.39 0.24
C GLN A 52 -42.15 16.43 1.26
N TYR A 53 -41.38 16.99 2.19
CA TYR A 53 -40.68 16.22 3.20
C TYR A 53 -41.02 16.74 4.60
N SER A 54 -41.17 15.83 5.53
CA SER A 54 -41.35 16.16 6.94
C SER A 54 -40.16 16.97 7.45
N GLY A 55 -40.41 18.03 8.21
CA GLY A 55 -39.34 18.85 8.80
C GLY A 55 -38.52 19.68 7.80
N VAL A 56 -38.95 19.77 6.54
CA VAL A 56 -38.29 20.60 5.51
C VAL A 56 -39.23 21.71 5.08
N THR A 57 -38.78 22.95 5.18
CA THR A 57 -39.49 24.12 4.65
C THR A 57 -38.73 24.62 3.43
N ALA A 58 -39.33 24.47 2.25
CA ALA A 58 -38.77 25.03 1.03
C ALA A 58 -38.98 26.54 0.98
N GLU A 59 -37.97 27.28 0.50
CA GLU A 59 -38.08 28.72 0.27
C GLU A 59 -38.83 28.94 -1.06
N PRO A 60 -40.04 29.55 -1.05
CA PRO A 60 -40.91 29.54 -2.22
C PRO A 60 -40.31 30.19 -3.47
N ASP A 61 -39.58 31.29 -3.30
CA ASP A 61 -38.99 32.02 -4.43
C ASP A 61 -37.76 31.29 -4.99
N ALA A 62 -36.91 30.73 -4.12
CA ALA A 62 -35.78 29.92 -4.54
C ALA A 62 -36.25 28.63 -5.23
N LEU A 63 -37.29 27.97 -4.71
CA LEU A 63 -37.85 26.77 -5.34
C LEU A 63 -38.44 27.07 -6.73
N ARG A 64 -39.16 28.19 -6.87
CA ARG A 64 -39.69 28.63 -8.16
C ARG A 64 -38.57 28.94 -9.17
N GLU A 65 -37.50 29.59 -8.72
CA GLU A 65 -36.31 29.82 -9.54
C GLU A 65 -35.66 28.50 -9.99
N ALA A 66 -35.44 27.56 -9.05
CA ALA A 66 -34.87 26.25 -9.35
C ALA A 66 -35.71 25.46 -10.37
N GLN A 67 -37.03 25.47 -10.21
CA GLN A 67 -37.95 24.80 -11.14
C GLN A 67 -37.92 25.44 -12.53
N GLY A 68 -37.96 26.78 -12.60
CA GLY A 68 -37.87 27.51 -13.87
C GLY A 68 -36.53 27.26 -14.60
N LEU A 69 -35.41 27.19 -13.86
CA LEU A 69 -34.11 26.81 -14.43
C LEU A 69 -34.09 25.36 -14.93
N ALA A 70 -34.66 24.44 -14.16
CA ALA A 70 -34.75 23.03 -14.56
C ALA A 70 -35.58 22.86 -15.85
N GLU A 71 -36.71 23.55 -15.96
CA GLU A 71 -37.56 23.56 -17.16
C GLU A 71 -36.82 24.11 -18.39
N GLN A 72 -36.11 25.24 -18.24
CA GLN A 72 -35.32 25.83 -19.33
C GLN A 72 -34.21 24.88 -19.80
N MET A 73 -33.49 24.26 -18.87
CA MET A 73 -32.45 23.29 -19.20
C MET A 73 -33.05 22.03 -19.85
N ARG A 74 -34.16 21.49 -19.32
CA ARG A 74 -34.83 20.33 -19.92
C ARG A 74 -35.30 20.62 -21.34
N ALA A 75 -35.86 21.79 -21.60
CA ALA A 75 -36.24 22.20 -22.95
C ALA A 75 -35.03 22.28 -23.89
N ALA A 76 -33.91 22.85 -23.43
CA ALA A 76 -32.67 22.93 -24.21
C ALA A 76 -32.04 21.56 -24.53
N PHE A 77 -32.21 20.58 -23.63
CA PHE A 77 -31.71 19.21 -23.80
C PHE A 77 -32.76 18.22 -24.32
N GLU A 78 -33.94 18.71 -24.74
CA GLU A 78 -35.06 17.90 -25.24
C GLU A 78 -35.46 16.76 -24.29
N LEU A 79 -35.47 17.05 -22.98
CA LEU A 79 -35.83 16.09 -21.94
C LEU A 79 -37.30 16.22 -21.51
N PRO A 80 -37.87 15.16 -20.89
CA PRO A 80 -39.23 15.21 -20.35
C PRO A 80 -39.46 16.38 -19.39
N ALA A 81 -40.71 16.83 -19.30
CA ALA A 81 -41.13 17.86 -18.36
C ALA A 81 -41.02 17.38 -16.89
N LEU A 82 -40.98 18.34 -15.96
CA LEU A 82 -40.67 18.10 -14.56
C LEU A 82 -41.74 17.25 -13.86
N GLU A 83 -43.01 17.42 -14.23
CA GLU A 83 -44.17 16.69 -13.71
C GLU A 83 -44.16 15.20 -14.04
N VAL A 84 -43.44 14.84 -15.11
CA VAL A 84 -43.32 13.46 -15.60
C VAL A 84 -41.87 12.94 -15.51
N ALA A 85 -41.08 13.53 -14.60
CA ALA A 85 -39.68 13.19 -14.43
C ALA A 85 -39.47 11.69 -14.13
N SER A 86 -38.51 11.09 -14.83
CA SER A 86 -38.19 9.68 -14.70
C SER A 86 -37.56 9.35 -13.34
N ARG A 87 -37.80 8.13 -12.85
CA ARG A 87 -37.02 7.54 -11.76
C ARG A 87 -35.55 7.37 -12.19
N TYR A 88 -34.63 7.36 -11.24
CA TYR A 88 -33.21 7.17 -11.50
C TYR A 88 -32.60 6.18 -10.50
N ASP A 89 -31.51 5.54 -10.92
CA ASP A 89 -30.69 4.71 -10.05
C ASP A 89 -29.64 5.58 -9.36
N ARG A 90 -29.63 5.53 -8.02
CA ARG A 90 -28.73 6.32 -7.19
C ARG A 90 -27.25 5.99 -7.44
N ASN A 91 -26.90 4.71 -7.49
CA ASN A 91 -25.50 4.30 -7.63
C ASN A 91 -24.97 4.67 -9.02
N GLN A 92 -25.78 4.52 -10.07
CA GLN A 92 -25.44 5.03 -11.40
C GLN A 92 -25.28 6.55 -11.41
N TRP A 93 -26.12 7.27 -10.68
CA TRP A 93 -26.01 8.73 -10.56
C TRP A 93 -24.70 9.19 -9.93
N LEU A 94 -24.34 8.58 -8.79
CA LEU A 94 -23.08 8.84 -8.11
C LEU A 94 -21.88 8.46 -9.00
N ALA A 95 -21.92 7.29 -9.65
CA ALA A 95 -20.87 6.84 -10.55
C ALA A 95 -20.62 7.84 -11.69
N GLN A 96 -21.67 8.40 -12.29
CA GLN A 96 -21.53 9.42 -13.33
C GLN A 96 -20.90 10.70 -12.80
N MET A 97 -21.24 11.14 -11.59
CA MET A 97 -20.61 12.32 -10.96
C MET A 97 -19.14 12.08 -10.64
N ILE A 98 -18.80 10.91 -10.08
CA ILE A 98 -17.41 10.51 -9.81
C ILE A 98 -16.60 10.47 -11.10
N LYS A 99 -17.14 9.85 -12.16
CA LYS A 99 -16.50 9.76 -13.46
C LYS A 99 -16.30 11.13 -14.11
N ALA A 100 -17.26 12.05 -13.94
CA ALA A 100 -17.16 13.39 -14.48
C ALA A 100 -16.07 14.22 -13.77
N ASN A 101 -15.93 14.07 -12.44
CA ASN A 101 -14.89 14.74 -11.68
C ASN A 101 -14.58 14.00 -10.35
N ALA A 102 -13.52 13.19 -10.35
CA ALA A 102 -13.09 12.44 -9.18
C ALA A 102 -12.61 13.34 -8.02
N ASN A 103 -12.19 14.58 -8.29
CA ASN A 103 -11.74 15.52 -7.25
C ASN A 103 -12.87 15.96 -6.32
N LEU A 104 -14.13 15.72 -6.71
CA LEU A 104 -15.29 15.95 -5.85
C LEU A 104 -15.46 14.85 -4.79
N VAL A 105 -14.71 13.74 -4.86
CA VAL A 105 -14.78 12.66 -3.89
C VAL A 105 -13.94 13.00 -2.67
N PHE A 106 -14.57 13.04 -1.50
CA PHE A 106 -13.89 13.22 -0.24
C PHE A 106 -14.15 12.04 0.69
N VAL A 107 -13.11 11.64 1.42
CA VAL A 107 -13.18 10.60 2.44
C VAL A 107 -12.99 11.21 3.82
N ARG A 108 -13.76 10.74 4.79
CA ARG A 108 -13.69 11.21 6.18
C ARG A 108 -12.30 10.93 6.75
N ARG A 109 -11.77 11.79 7.61
CA ARG A 109 -10.50 11.52 8.29
C ARG A 109 -10.72 10.53 9.44
N GLU A 110 -9.81 9.58 9.62
CA GLU A 110 -9.92 8.54 10.66
C GLU A 110 -9.91 9.13 12.07
N ARG A 111 -9.02 10.11 12.32
CA ARG A 111 -8.86 10.74 13.64
C ARG A 111 -9.77 11.95 13.88
N ARG A 112 -10.25 12.61 12.81
CA ARG A 112 -11.09 13.82 12.86
C ARG A 112 -12.37 13.59 12.07
N ARG A 113 -13.39 13.08 12.74
CA ARG A 113 -14.66 12.65 12.09
C ARG A 113 -15.39 13.82 11.44
N ASP A 114 -15.21 15.04 11.90
CA ASP A 114 -15.79 16.26 11.32
C ASP A 114 -15.10 16.72 10.03
N ALA A 115 -13.95 16.14 9.69
CA ALA A 115 -13.13 16.53 8.53
C ALA A 115 -13.16 15.47 7.42
N PHE A 116 -13.13 15.96 6.19
CA PHE A 116 -13.15 15.18 4.96
C PHE A 116 -12.05 15.67 4.02
N GLY A 117 -11.32 14.76 3.37
CA GLY A 117 -10.24 15.12 2.44
C GLY A 117 -10.32 14.38 1.12
N ASN A 118 -9.85 15.03 0.05
CA ASN A 118 -9.74 14.45 -1.30
C ASN A 118 -8.28 14.30 -1.77
N GLY A 119 -7.30 14.56 -0.90
CA GLY A 119 -5.87 14.53 -1.20
C GLY A 119 -5.29 15.90 -1.57
N HIS A 120 -6.13 16.87 -1.94
CA HIS A 120 -5.71 18.24 -2.27
C HIS A 120 -6.11 19.24 -1.20
N ILE A 121 -7.37 19.17 -0.75
CA ILE A 121 -7.93 20.05 0.27
C ILE A 121 -8.67 19.24 1.32
N GLU A 122 -8.89 19.88 2.46
CA GLU A 122 -9.73 19.36 3.52
C GLU A 122 -10.93 20.30 3.73
N VAL A 123 -12.10 19.71 3.94
CA VAL A 123 -13.32 20.42 4.28
C VAL A 123 -13.86 19.90 5.61
N LEU A 124 -14.45 20.79 6.39
CA LEU A 124 -15.22 20.40 7.57
C LEU A 124 -16.68 20.24 7.21
N LEU A 125 -17.36 19.35 7.91
CA LEU A 125 -18.79 19.13 7.75
C LEU A 125 -19.57 20.40 8.10
N GLY A 126 -20.36 20.91 7.14
CA GLY A 126 -21.24 22.04 7.38
C GLY A 126 -22.29 21.71 8.44
N ARG A 127 -22.60 22.65 9.34
CA ARG A 127 -23.56 22.44 10.45
C ARG A 127 -24.97 22.06 10.00
N ALA A 128 -25.35 22.43 8.80
CA ALA A 128 -26.67 22.15 8.23
C ALA A 128 -26.68 20.91 7.31
N SER A 129 -25.55 20.22 7.16
CA SER A 129 -25.45 19.01 6.34
C SER A 129 -26.25 17.88 6.96
N ARG A 130 -26.99 17.14 6.13
CA ARG A 130 -27.69 15.91 6.56
C ARG A 130 -26.84 14.65 6.53
N LEU A 131 -25.58 14.75 6.12
CA LEU A 131 -24.67 13.61 6.02
C LEU A 131 -24.60 12.83 7.35
N LYS A 132 -24.96 11.55 7.31
CA LYS A 132 -24.98 10.69 8.49
C LYS A 132 -23.58 10.42 9.03
N ASP A 133 -23.48 10.22 10.34
CA ASP A 133 -22.20 9.98 11.03
C ASP A 133 -21.48 8.73 10.54
N GLN A 134 -22.21 7.69 10.13
CA GLN A 134 -21.63 6.47 9.55
C GLN A 134 -21.05 6.65 8.14
N SER A 135 -21.33 7.76 7.46
CA SER A 135 -20.89 7.97 6.08
C SER A 135 -19.38 8.22 6.05
N GLU A 136 -18.63 7.31 5.43
CA GLU A 136 -17.16 7.40 5.35
C GLU A 136 -16.65 8.19 4.14
N ALA A 137 -17.49 8.39 3.13
CA ALA A 137 -17.17 9.20 1.97
C ALA A 137 -18.39 9.97 1.47
N ALA A 138 -18.13 11.05 0.74
CA ALA A 138 -19.14 11.86 0.09
C ALA A 138 -18.59 12.57 -1.14
N LEU A 139 -19.46 12.88 -2.10
CA LEU A 139 -19.19 13.94 -3.06
C LEU A 139 -19.46 15.28 -2.41
N VAL A 140 -18.53 16.22 -2.54
CA VAL A 140 -18.68 17.60 -2.04
C VAL A 140 -18.93 18.50 -3.25
N LEU A 141 -20.19 18.87 -3.46
CA LEU A 141 -20.62 19.60 -4.65
C LEU A 141 -20.59 21.12 -4.46
N SER A 142 -20.55 21.58 -3.21
CA SER A 142 -20.45 23.00 -2.87
C SER A 142 -19.68 23.17 -1.57
N THR A 143 -18.89 24.24 -1.52
CA THR A 143 -18.08 24.59 -0.36
C THR A 143 -18.22 26.07 -0.02
N HIS A 144 -18.04 26.40 1.26
CA HIS A 144 -18.00 27.78 1.73
C HIS A 144 -16.78 28.01 2.63
N SER A 145 -15.91 28.94 2.23
CA SER A 145 -14.71 29.27 2.99
C SER A 145 -14.97 30.42 3.97
N LEU A 146 -14.60 30.22 5.22
CA LEU A 146 -14.70 31.18 6.30
C LEU A 146 -13.30 31.54 6.82
N PRO A 147 -13.10 32.78 7.31
CA PRO A 147 -11.92 33.10 8.12
C PRO A 147 -11.91 32.22 9.38
N GLY A 148 -10.82 31.52 9.61
CA GLY A 148 -10.61 30.70 10.81
C GLY A 148 -10.27 31.54 12.05
N ARG A 149 -10.01 30.86 13.17
CA ARG A 149 -9.54 31.52 14.40
C ARG A 149 -8.12 32.05 14.19
N GLY A 150 -8.01 33.37 14.02
CA GLY A 150 -6.76 34.06 13.70
C GLY A 150 -6.61 34.30 12.19
N VAL A 151 -5.99 35.42 11.82
CA VAL A 151 -5.96 36.01 10.46
C VAL A 151 -5.27 35.13 9.40
N LYS A 152 -4.78 33.92 9.75
CA LYS A 152 -3.94 33.08 8.88
C LYS A 152 -4.51 31.69 8.54
N GLN A 153 -5.65 31.29 9.09
CA GLN A 153 -6.25 29.99 8.76
C GLN A 153 -7.58 30.22 8.04
N THR A 154 -7.78 29.63 6.87
CA THR A 154 -9.07 29.61 6.18
C THR A 154 -9.72 28.25 6.43
N MET A 155 -10.95 28.25 6.92
CA MET A 155 -11.74 27.06 7.19
C MET A 155 -12.75 26.85 6.06
N THR A 156 -12.64 25.74 5.34
CA THR A 156 -13.58 25.42 4.25
C THR A 156 -14.63 24.44 4.76
N LEU A 157 -15.90 24.79 4.61
CA LEU A 157 -17.04 23.95 4.95
C LEU A 157 -17.57 23.27 3.70
N GLY A 158 -17.85 21.97 3.76
CA GLY A 158 -18.68 21.29 2.77
C GLY A 158 -20.15 21.60 3.03
N THR A 159 -20.80 22.28 2.08
CA THR A 159 -22.18 22.79 2.24
C THR A 159 -23.21 22.02 1.42
N LEU A 160 -22.78 21.18 0.47
CA LEU A 160 -23.63 20.24 -0.25
C LEU A 160 -22.91 18.89 -0.33
N MET A 161 -23.33 17.97 0.53
CA MET A 161 -22.69 16.66 0.72
C MET A 161 -23.59 15.56 0.17
N VAL A 162 -23.02 14.65 -0.62
CA VAL A 162 -23.74 13.50 -1.19
C VAL A 162 -23.04 12.22 -0.74
N PRO A 163 -23.61 11.43 0.18
CA PRO A 163 -22.94 10.25 0.73
C PRO A 163 -22.64 9.22 -0.35
N VAL A 164 -21.43 8.67 -0.33
CA VAL A 164 -20.98 7.62 -1.26
C VAL A 164 -20.40 6.45 -0.47
N GLU A 165 -20.79 5.24 -0.85
CA GLU A 165 -20.21 4.03 -0.28
C GLU A 165 -18.77 3.81 -0.80
N LEU A 166 -17.87 3.39 0.08
CA LEU A 166 -16.47 3.11 -0.30
C LEU A 166 -16.36 2.05 -1.40
N ASN A 167 -17.27 1.08 -1.43
CA ASN A 167 -17.34 0.07 -2.49
C ASN A 167 -17.56 0.69 -3.88
N LEU A 168 -18.39 1.74 -3.98
CA LEU A 168 -18.60 2.42 -5.26
C LEU A 168 -17.34 3.17 -5.70
N LEU A 169 -16.59 3.76 -4.76
CA LEU A 169 -15.31 4.40 -5.07
C LEU A 169 -14.30 3.39 -5.65
N ARG A 170 -14.22 2.19 -5.05
CA ARG A 170 -13.40 1.09 -5.56
C ARG A 170 -13.82 0.68 -6.97
N GLU A 171 -15.11 0.53 -7.22
CA GLU A 171 -15.64 0.16 -8.55
C GLU A 171 -15.38 1.25 -9.61
N GLN A 172 -15.35 2.52 -9.21
CA GLN A 172 -15.02 3.64 -10.10
C GLN A 172 -13.51 3.89 -10.24
N GLY A 173 -12.65 3.04 -9.64
CA GLY A 173 -11.20 3.17 -9.74
C GLY A 173 -10.63 4.40 -9.02
N VAL A 174 -11.27 4.85 -7.95
CA VAL A 174 -10.78 5.98 -7.14
C VAL A 174 -9.73 5.48 -6.15
N GLY A 175 -8.54 6.07 -6.19
CA GLY A 175 -7.41 5.71 -5.32
C GLY A 175 -6.38 4.84 -6.03
N GLU A 176 -5.32 4.51 -5.30
CA GLU A 176 -4.20 3.71 -5.78
C GLU A 176 -4.08 2.42 -4.95
N TRP A 177 -3.89 1.30 -5.64
CA TRP A 177 -3.60 0.04 -4.97
C TRP A 177 -2.14 0.03 -4.55
N VAL A 178 -1.90 -0.17 -3.25
CA VAL A 178 -0.58 -0.27 -2.64
C VAL A 178 -0.40 -1.67 -2.08
N ASN A 179 0.77 -2.26 -2.31
CA ASN A 179 1.13 -3.54 -1.72
C ASN A 179 1.27 -3.41 -0.20
N GLY A 180 0.62 -4.30 0.53
CA GLY A 180 0.72 -4.46 1.96
C GLY A 180 1.60 -5.65 2.32
N GLU A 181 1.34 -6.23 3.49
CA GLU A 181 2.06 -7.41 3.98
C GLU A 181 1.76 -8.63 3.10
N THR A 182 2.72 -9.55 3.06
CA THR A 182 2.54 -10.85 2.39
C THR A 182 2.68 -11.94 3.44
N GLU A 183 1.67 -12.81 3.51
CA GLU A 183 1.58 -13.88 4.50
C GLU A 183 1.82 -15.25 3.84
N HIS A 184 2.57 -16.11 4.53
CA HIS A 184 2.66 -17.52 4.18
C HIS A 184 1.47 -18.26 4.82
N THR A 185 0.59 -18.80 3.97
CA THR A 185 -0.54 -19.63 4.40
C THR A 185 -0.32 -21.08 3.97
N GLU A 186 -1.12 -22.02 4.49
CA GLU A 186 -1.10 -23.43 4.07
C GLU A 186 -1.36 -23.62 2.55
N GLN A 187 -2.01 -22.63 1.91
CA GLN A 187 -2.36 -22.65 0.49
C GLN A 187 -1.35 -21.89 -0.40
N GLY A 188 -0.23 -21.44 0.17
CA GLY A 188 0.79 -20.66 -0.54
C GLY A 188 0.89 -19.21 -0.04
N LEU A 189 1.57 -18.38 -0.83
CA LEU A 189 1.81 -16.98 -0.52
C LEU A 189 0.60 -16.11 -0.86
N VAL A 190 0.08 -15.38 0.13
CA VAL A 190 -1.04 -14.45 -0.03
C VAL A 190 -0.54 -13.03 0.16
N SER A 191 -0.69 -12.20 -0.88
CA SER A 191 -0.40 -10.76 -0.82
C SER A 191 -1.66 -9.98 -0.47
N HIS A 192 -1.51 -9.07 0.49
CA HIS A 192 -2.55 -8.12 0.84
C HIS A 192 -2.29 -6.83 0.08
N GLN A 193 -3.32 -6.31 -0.60
CA GLN A 193 -3.26 -4.99 -1.23
C GLN A 193 -4.32 -4.09 -0.62
N HIS A 194 -3.95 -2.83 -0.40
CA HIS A 194 -4.80 -1.80 0.17
C HIS A 194 -5.10 -0.76 -0.89
N LEU A 195 -6.38 -0.39 -1.04
CA LEU A 195 -6.76 0.75 -1.88
C LEU A 195 -6.66 2.01 -1.03
N VAL A 196 -5.75 2.91 -1.39
CA VAL A 196 -5.48 4.15 -0.66
C VAL A 196 -5.98 5.35 -1.46
N TYR A 197 -6.73 6.23 -0.81
CA TYR A 197 -7.17 7.50 -1.38
C TYR A 197 -7.07 8.60 -0.34
N ALA A 198 -6.52 9.76 -0.72
CA ALA A 198 -6.33 10.91 0.17
C ALA A 198 -5.58 10.58 1.48
N GLY A 199 -4.66 9.61 1.45
CA GLY A 199 -3.91 9.14 2.63
C GLY A 199 -4.72 8.25 3.59
N ARG A 200 -5.88 7.73 3.16
CA ARG A 200 -6.72 6.82 3.92
C ARG A 200 -6.91 5.50 3.15
N GLN A 201 -6.89 4.39 3.87
CA GLN A 201 -7.29 3.10 3.31
C GLN A 201 -8.82 3.06 3.14
N ILE A 202 -9.27 2.83 1.90
CA ILE A 202 -10.70 2.78 1.52
C ILE A 202 -11.15 1.40 1.03
N GLY A 203 -10.21 0.47 0.87
CA GLY A 203 -10.50 -0.91 0.50
C GLY A 203 -9.33 -1.83 0.75
N HIS A 204 -9.58 -3.13 0.66
CA HIS A 204 -8.55 -4.16 0.68
C HIS A 204 -8.91 -5.27 -0.31
N ARG A 205 -7.91 -5.96 -0.84
CA ARG A 205 -8.06 -7.22 -1.57
C ARG A 205 -6.91 -8.14 -1.23
N THR A 206 -7.16 -9.44 -1.31
CA THR A 206 -6.13 -10.47 -1.19
C THR A 206 -5.99 -11.16 -2.54
N GLY A 207 -4.78 -11.56 -2.88
CA GLY A 207 -4.47 -12.28 -4.10
C GLY A 207 -3.08 -12.90 -4.05
N GLN A 208 -2.76 -13.72 -5.03
CA GLN A 208 -1.38 -14.17 -5.20
C GLN A 208 -0.53 -12.98 -5.68
N PRO A 209 0.69 -12.80 -5.14
CA PRO A 209 1.59 -11.77 -5.63
C PRO A 209 1.97 -12.05 -7.09
N GLN A 210 2.15 -10.98 -7.87
CA GLN A 210 2.57 -11.03 -9.28
C GLN A 210 3.62 -9.95 -9.58
N GLY A 211 4.43 -10.18 -10.61
CA GLY A 211 5.51 -9.29 -11.04
C GLY A 211 6.54 -9.04 -9.94
N GLU A 212 7.00 -7.80 -9.81
CA GLU A 212 8.01 -7.40 -8.84
C GLU A 212 7.67 -7.80 -7.40
N ALA A 213 6.39 -7.72 -7.02
CA ALA A 213 5.93 -8.11 -5.69
C ALA A 213 6.04 -9.62 -5.44
N ALA A 214 5.86 -10.46 -6.46
CA ALA A 214 6.12 -11.90 -6.36
C ALA A 214 7.60 -12.15 -6.15
N LEU A 215 8.45 -11.48 -6.91
CA LEU A 215 9.90 -11.67 -6.86
C LEU A 215 10.50 -11.32 -5.50
N GLU A 216 10.10 -10.21 -4.89
CA GLU A 216 10.56 -9.83 -3.55
C GLU A 216 10.23 -10.90 -2.50
N VAL A 217 9.03 -11.45 -2.58
CA VAL A 217 8.51 -12.44 -1.64
C VAL A 217 9.20 -13.79 -1.86
N ILE A 218 9.29 -14.23 -3.11
CA ILE A 218 9.96 -15.49 -3.49
C ILE A 218 11.43 -15.44 -3.06
N SER A 219 12.13 -14.34 -3.32
CA SER A 219 13.54 -14.15 -2.94
C SER A 219 13.74 -14.34 -1.43
N LYS A 220 12.89 -13.70 -0.61
CA LYS A 220 12.93 -13.88 0.85
C LYS A 220 12.65 -15.32 1.26
N ALA A 221 11.67 -15.97 0.64
CA ALA A 221 11.34 -17.36 0.93
C ALA A 221 12.48 -18.33 0.59
N ILE A 222 13.25 -18.07 -0.48
CA ILE A 222 14.46 -18.82 -0.81
C ILE A 222 15.55 -18.61 0.25
N VAL A 223 15.80 -17.35 0.65
CA VAL A 223 16.80 -17.02 1.69
C VAL A 223 16.46 -17.65 3.04
N GLU A 224 15.18 -17.70 3.40
CA GLU A 224 14.69 -18.38 4.61
C GLU A 224 14.71 -19.92 4.50
N GLY A 225 15.07 -20.47 3.35
CA GLY A 225 15.13 -21.92 3.11
C GLY A 225 13.76 -22.60 3.00
N LYS A 226 12.68 -21.82 2.84
CA LYS A 226 11.32 -22.33 2.61
C LYS A 226 11.14 -22.85 1.18
N LEU A 227 11.89 -22.27 0.24
CA LEU A 227 12.01 -22.72 -1.14
C LEU A 227 13.46 -23.17 -1.40
N TYR A 228 13.63 -24.22 -2.21
CA TYR A 228 14.93 -24.80 -2.58
C TYR A 228 15.88 -25.01 -1.38
N SER A 229 15.57 -26.00 -0.55
CA SER A 229 16.32 -26.27 0.69
C SER A 229 17.83 -26.35 0.44
N GLY A 230 18.60 -25.55 1.19
CA GLY A 230 20.07 -25.50 1.10
C GLY A 230 20.64 -24.60 0.00
N LEU A 231 19.81 -24.10 -0.93
CA LEU A 231 20.26 -23.25 -2.04
C LEU A 231 20.88 -21.94 -1.54
N ALA A 232 20.15 -21.19 -0.70
CA ALA A 232 20.63 -19.93 -0.15
C ALA A 232 21.92 -20.08 0.67
N GLU A 233 22.07 -21.19 1.39
CA GLU A 233 23.29 -21.48 2.14
C GLU A 233 24.48 -21.72 1.19
N ASN A 234 24.27 -22.48 0.11
CA ASN A 234 25.31 -22.76 -0.88
C ASN A 234 25.76 -21.49 -1.61
N ILE A 235 24.82 -20.74 -2.18
CA ILE A 235 25.11 -19.47 -2.87
C ILE A 235 25.77 -18.48 -1.91
N GLY A 236 25.26 -18.35 -0.69
CA GLY A 236 25.88 -17.50 0.34
C GLY A 236 27.34 -17.86 0.63
N LYS A 237 27.69 -19.16 0.67
CA LYS A 237 29.08 -19.62 0.81
C LYS A 237 29.93 -19.24 -0.42
N GLN A 238 29.39 -19.43 -1.62
CA GLN A 238 30.08 -19.06 -2.87
C GLN A 238 30.36 -17.56 -2.94
N MET A 239 29.38 -16.72 -2.58
CA MET A 239 29.52 -15.26 -2.51
C MET A 239 30.59 -14.85 -1.48
N GLN A 240 30.59 -15.46 -0.29
CA GLN A 240 31.61 -15.19 0.73
C GLN A 240 33.02 -15.58 0.28
N HIS A 241 33.18 -16.75 -0.34
CA HIS A 241 34.46 -17.16 -0.92
C HIS A 241 34.90 -16.20 -2.03
N PHE A 242 34.00 -15.77 -2.90
CA PHE A 242 34.33 -14.84 -3.97
C PHE A 242 34.73 -13.46 -3.44
N GLN A 243 34.06 -12.95 -2.41
CA GLN A 243 34.47 -11.72 -1.74
C GLN A 243 35.89 -11.83 -1.18
N LEU A 244 36.23 -12.97 -0.56
CA LEU A 244 37.58 -13.24 -0.08
C LEU A 244 38.60 -13.35 -1.24
N TYR A 245 38.23 -14.02 -2.33
CA TYR A 245 39.05 -14.17 -3.53
C TYR A 245 39.41 -12.80 -4.13
N CYS A 246 38.43 -11.90 -4.21
CA CYS A 246 38.59 -10.50 -4.59
C CYS A 246 39.49 -9.72 -3.62
N ASP A 247 39.27 -9.85 -2.31
CA ASP A 247 40.07 -9.15 -1.30
C ASP A 247 41.55 -9.58 -1.30
N LEU A 248 41.83 -10.82 -1.72
CA LEU A 248 43.20 -11.35 -1.86
C LEU A 248 43.85 -10.97 -3.19
N GLY A 249 43.11 -10.31 -4.09
CA GLY A 249 43.62 -9.83 -5.37
C GLY A 249 43.76 -10.92 -6.44
N PHE A 250 43.03 -12.03 -6.29
CA PHE A 250 43.00 -13.09 -7.31
C PHE A 250 42.02 -12.79 -8.45
N ALA A 251 41.04 -11.91 -8.22
CA ALA A 251 40.09 -11.51 -9.24
C ALA A 251 40.68 -10.46 -10.21
N ASP A 252 40.45 -10.66 -11.51
CA ASP A 252 40.72 -9.64 -12.53
C ASP A 252 39.84 -8.41 -12.30
N SER A 253 40.34 -7.21 -12.64
CA SER A 253 39.74 -5.91 -12.30
C SER A 253 38.34 -5.61 -12.87
N THR A 254 37.69 -6.59 -13.52
CA THR A 254 36.38 -6.50 -14.18
C THR A 254 35.21 -7.08 -13.40
N SER A 255 35.44 -7.79 -12.29
CA SER A 255 34.35 -8.35 -11.48
C SER A 255 33.69 -7.30 -10.58
N GLU A 256 32.37 -7.18 -10.71
CA GLU A 256 31.54 -6.19 -10.03
C GLU A 256 31.69 -6.25 -8.51
N LYS A 257 31.96 -5.09 -7.91
CA LYS A 257 32.09 -4.90 -6.46
C LYS A 257 30.79 -4.30 -5.93
N SER A 258 29.86 -5.13 -5.47
CA SER A 258 28.81 -4.69 -4.55
C SER A 258 29.12 -5.24 -3.16
N ALA A 259 29.41 -4.35 -2.21
CA ALA A 259 29.59 -4.73 -0.81
C ALA A 259 28.81 -3.75 0.07
N GLN A 260 27.56 -4.11 0.33
CA GLN A 260 26.76 -3.75 1.52
C GLN A 260 26.22 -5.06 2.14
N ASP A 261 25.56 -4.97 3.29
CA ASP A 261 25.24 -6.09 4.22
C ASP A 261 24.95 -7.45 3.54
N PRO A 262 25.62 -8.57 3.89
CA PRO A 262 25.53 -9.83 3.13
C PRO A 262 24.12 -10.43 2.99
N ALA A 263 23.21 -10.12 3.91
CA ALA A 263 21.83 -10.60 3.85
C ALA A 263 20.95 -9.82 2.86
N ASP A 264 21.17 -8.50 2.77
CA ASP A 264 20.52 -7.65 1.76
C ASP A 264 21.09 -7.97 0.37
N ASP A 265 22.39 -8.29 0.28
CA ASP A 265 23.06 -8.71 -0.95
C ASP A 265 22.53 -10.06 -1.48
N LEU A 266 22.30 -11.05 -0.60
CA LEU A 266 21.80 -12.36 -1.03
C LEU A 266 20.33 -12.32 -1.48
N THR A 267 19.48 -11.61 -0.74
CA THR A 267 18.05 -11.45 -1.13
C THR A 267 17.95 -10.70 -2.45
N HIS A 268 18.74 -9.63 -2.62
CA HIS A 268 18.80 -8.87 -3.85
C HIS A 268 19.37 -9.68 -5.02
N TRP A 269 20.37 -10.52 -4.78
CA TRP A 269 20.90 -11.43 -5.79
C TRP A 269 19.82 -12.40 -6.30
N PHE A 270 19.09 -13.07 -5.40
CA PHE A 270 17.98 -13.95 -5.81
C PHE A 270 16.90 -13.21 -6.58
N TYR A 271 16.57 -11.98 -6.17
CA TYR A 271 15.62 -11.14 -6.89
C TYR A 271 16.05 -10.93 -8.34
N HIS A 272 17.30 -10.52 -8.55
CA HIS A 272 17.85 -10.32 -9.90
C HIS A 272 17.89 -11.62 -10.72
N GLN A 273 18.27 -12.73 -10.10
CA GLN A 273 18.26 -14.03 -10.78
C GLN A 273 16.85 -14.44 -11.21
N LEU A 274 15.84 -14.21 -10.37
CA LEU A 274 14.45 -14.49 -10.74
C LEU A 274 13.97 -13.60 -11.91
N VAL A 275 14.38 -12.33 -11.95
CA VAL A 275 14.13 -11.45 -13.11
C VAL A 275 14.78 -12.00 -14.38
N GLU A 276 16.05 -12.43 -14.30
CA GLU A 276 16.78 -13.00 -15.44
C GLU A 276 16.17 -14.31 -15.95
N LEU A 277 15.64 -15.13 -15.04
CA LEU A 277 14.90 -16.36 -15.35
C LEU A 277 13.49 -16.11 -15.88
N GLY A 278 13.00 -14.85 -15.85
CA GLY A 278 11.69 -14.47 -16.37
C GLY A 278 10.52 -14.86 -15.47
N VAL A 279 10.75 -14.98 -14.16
CA VAL A 279 9.70 -15.30 -13.18
C VAL A 279 8.81 -14.08 -12.96
N GLU A 280 7.50 -14.26 -13.06
CA GLU A 280 6.51 -13.23 -12.73
C GLU A 280 5.57 -13.67 -11.61
N SER A 281 5.54 -14.96 -11.28
CA SER A 281 4.60 -15.55 -10.33
C SER A 281 5.15 -16.79 -9.63
N GLN A 282 4.42 -17.30 -8.64
CA GLN A 282 4.78 -18.56 -7.97
C GLN A 282 4.63 -19.78 -8.90
N ASP A 283 3.70 -19.74 -9.86
CA ASP A 283 3.44 -20.85 -10.79
C ASP A 283 4.63 -21.07 -11.73
N ASP A 284 5.37 -20.00 -12.07
CA ASP A 284 6.58 -20.08 -12.91
C ASP A 284 7.69 -20.89 -12.23
N LEU A 285 7.68 -21.00 -10.88
CA LEU A 285 8.65 -21.80 -10.14
C LEU A 285 8.51 -23.30 -10.39
N GLU A 286 7.37 -23.79 -10.89
CA GLU A 286 7.22 -25.21 -11.28
C GLU A 286 8.17 -25.61 -12.42
N LEU A 287 8.64 -24.64 -13.19
CA LEU A 287 9.58 -24.83 -14.30
C LEU A 287 11.03 -24.56 -13.92
N ILE A 288 11.30 -24.18 -12.66
CA ILE A 288 12.62 -23.77 -12.19
C ILE A 288 13.12 -24.73 -11.12
N ASP A 289 14.33 -25.21 -11.30
CA ASP A 289 15.05 -26.04 -10.36
C ASP A 289 16.12 -25.25 -9.61
N ALA A 290 16.57 -25.80 -8.48
CA ALA A 290 17.66 -25.19 -7.70
C ALA A 290 18.96 -25.04 -8.51
N SER A 291 19.16 -25.83 -9.56
CA SER A 291 20.32 -25.77 -10.45
C SER A 291 20.32 -24.57 -11.41
N ASP A 292 19.18 -23.92 -11.62
CA ASP A 292 19.08 -22.75 -12.50
C ASP A 292 19.71 -21.50 -11.86
N PHE A 293 19.87 -21.51 -10.54
CA PHE A 293 20.53 -20.44 -9.79
C PHE A 293 22.04 -20.68 -9.74
N VAL A 294 22.77 -20.09 -10.69
CA VAL A 294 24.23 -20.25 -10.80
C VAL A 294 24.96 -18.96 -10.44
N PHE A 295 25.76 -19.00 -9.38
CA PHE A 295 26.63 -17.88 -9.02
C PHE A 295 27.99 -17.97 -9.74
N ASN A 296 28.20 -17.08 -10.71
CA ASN A 296 29.42 -17.00 -11.52
C ASN A 296 30.55 -16.24 -10.81
N GLY A 297 31.11 -16.83 -9.74
CA GLY A 297 32.19 -16.25 -8.94
C GLY A 297 33.58 -16.81 -9.28
N ILE A 298 34.16 -17.57 -8.35
CA ILE A 298 35.44 -18.26 -8.55
C ILE A 298 35.25 -19.36 -9.60
N PRO A 299 36.17 -19.55 -10.56
CA PRO A 299 36.06 -20.61 -11.55
C PRO A 299 35.92 -22.01 -10.92
N GLU A 300 35.08 -22.86 -11.52
CA GLU A 300 34.73 -24.18 -10.99
C GLU A 300 35.96 -25.06 -10.74
N TRP A 301 36.96 -25.01 -11.63
CA TRP A 301 38.20 -25.77 -11.51
C TRP A 301 39.12 -25.33 -10.36
N GLU A 302 38.93 -24.12 -9.81
CA GLU A 302 39.72 -23.58 -8.69
C GLU A 302 38.92 -23.55 -7.38
N TYR A 303 37.58 -23.58 -7.46
CA TYR A 303 36.71 -23.36 -6.31
C TYR A 303 36.98 -24.33 -5.15
N GLN A 304 37.08 -25.63 -5.42
CA GLN A 304 37.24 -26.64 -4.37
C GLN A 304 38.57 -26.45 -3.61
N ASP A 305 39.67 -26.25 -4.34
CA ASP A 305 40.98 -25.99 -3.73
C ASP A 305 40.99 -24.71 -2.89
N PHE A 306 40.27 -23.67 -3.34
CA PHE A 306 40.13 -22.42 -2.60
C PHE A 306 39.29 -22.59 -1.34
N ALA A 307 38.14 -23.26 -1.44
CA ALA A 307 37.23 -23.52 -0.32
C ALA A 307 37.89 -24.37 0.77
N ASP A 308 38.65 -25.39 0.39
CA ASP A 308 39.39 -26.25 1.34
C ASP A 308 40.50 -25.48 2.06
N LYS A 309 41.12 -24.51 1.39
CA LYS A 309 42.16 -23.64 1.96
C LYS A 309 41.59 -22.55 2.88
N TYR A 310 40.38 -22.06 2.57
CA TYR A 310 39.71 -21.00 3.31
C TYR A 310 38.32 -21.45 3.80
N PRO A 311 38.23 -22.46 4.67
CA PRO A 311 36.95 -22.99 5.11
C PRO A 311 36.17 -21.96 5.92
N LEU A 312 34.86 -21.84 5.67
CA LEU A 312 33.93 -20.97 6.42
C LEU A 312 33.40 -21.64 7.70
N GLU A 313 33.57 -22.95 7.84
CA GLU A 313 33.23 -23.72 9.03
C GLU A 313 34.38 -24.67 9.38
N VAL A 314 34.69 -24.79 10.68
CA VAL A 314 35.67 -25.75 11.19
C VAL A 314 34.99 -26.63 12.24
N GLN A 315 34.99 -27.93 12.00
CA GLN A 315 34.48 -28.93 12.93
C GLN A 315 35.63 -29.56 13.72
N LEU A 316 35.54 -29.46 15.05
CA LEU A 316 36.44 -30.07 16.01
C LEU A 316 35.65 -31.03 16.91
N SER A 317 36.35 -31.90 17.64
CA SER A 317 35.70 -32.83 18.58
C SER A 317 34.87 -32.09 19.63
N GLY A 318 33.53 -32.14 19.46
CA GLY A 318 32.56 -31.50 20.35
C GLY A 318 32.43 -29.98 20.19
N LEU A 319 32.93 -29.39 19.09
CA LEU A 319 32.92 -27.94 18.86
C LEU A 319 32.85 -27.62 17.35
N THR A 320 31.82 -26.88 16.94
CA THR A 320 31.66 -26.34 15.59
C THR A 320 31.89 -24.84 15.62
N LEU A 321 32.73 -24.37 14.69
CA LEU A 321 33.19 -22.99 14.62
C LEU A 321 32.85 -22.38 13.27
N THR A 322 32.37 -21.14 13.27
CA THR A 322 32.22 -20.34 12.05
C THR A 322 33.46 -19.48 11.86
N VAL A 323 33.91 -19.35 10.62
CA VAL A 323 35.12 -18.61 10.26
C VAL A 323 34.77 -17.44 9.36
N GLN A 324 35.17 -16.25 9.78
CA GLN A 324 35.03 -15.03 9.00
C GLN A 324 36.42 -14.51 8.60
N TYR A 325 36.59 -14.25 7.30
CA TYR A 325 37.84 -13.75 6.74
C TYR A 325 37.76 -12.26 6.44
N PHE A 326 38.84 -11.54 6.74
CA PHE A 326 39.03 -10.14 6.39
C PHE A 326 40.30 -10.01 5.54
N GLY A 327 40.17 -10.19 4.22
CA GLY A 327 41.33 -10.42 3.34
C GLY A 327 42.32 -9.25 3.29
N LYS A 328 41.81 -8.01 3.19
CA LYS A 328 42.65 -6.78 3.18
C LYS A 328 43.57 -6.66 4.41
N GLY A 329 43.13 -7.15 5.56
CA GLY A 329 43.87 -7.06 6.83
C GLY A 329 44.60 -8.35 7.23
N LYS A 330 44.50 -9.41 6.41
CA LYS A 330 44.94 -10.78 6.71
C LYS A 330 44.54 -11.20 8.13
N LEU A 331 43.26 -11.03 8.46
CA LEU A 331 42.69 -11.39 9.76
C LEU A 331 41.62 -12.48 9.56
N VAL A 332 41.69 -13.50 10.39
CA VAL A 332 40.67 -14.54 10.53
C VAL A 332 40.03 -14.40 11.90
N GLU A 333 38.71 -14.23 11.93
CA GLU A 333 37.93 -14.36 13.17
C GLU A 333 37.19 -15.69 13.17
N VAL A 334 37.38 -16.47 14.22
CA VAL A 334 36.72 -17.75 14.44
C VAL A 334 35.73 -17.56 15.58
N SER A 335 34.46 -17.81 15.34
CA SER A 335 33.41 -17.68 16.35
C SER A 335 32.83 -19.04 16.72
N TYR A 336 32.42 -19.16 17.98
CA TYR A 336 31.66 -20.33 18.43
C TYR A 336 30.31 -20.38 17.71
N SER A 337 30.00 -21.51 17.05
CA SER A 337 28.68 -21.76 16.45
C SER A 337 27.86 -22.70 17.34
N SER A 338 28.35 -23.92 17.58
CA SER A 338 27.65 -24.93 18.39
C SER A 338 28.62 -25.97 18.99
N GLY A 339 28.17 -26.80 19.93
CA GLY A 339 28.97 -27.87 20.54
C GLY A 339 28.86 -27.96 22.06
N SER A 340 29.34 -29.06 22.63
CA SER A 340 29.31 -29.34 24.07
C SER A 340 30.62 -28.99 24.79
N ARG A 341 31.69 -28.74 24.02
CA ARG A 341 33.02 -28.40 24.55
C ARG A 341 33.03 -26.99 25.13
N LYS A 342 33.48 -26.88 26.38
CA LYS A 342 33.60 -25.59 27.09
C LYS A 342 34.93 -24.89 26.84
N GLU A 343 35.99 -25.65 26.56
CA GLU A 343 37.33 -25.15 26.30
C GLU A 343 37.42 -24.40 24.96
N ASP A 344 38.25 -23.37 24.94
CA ASP A 344 38.53 -22.59 23.73
C ASP A 344 39.39 -23.41 22.76
N PRO A 345 39.22 -23.23 21.43
CA PRO A 345 40.02 -23.94 20.44
C PRO A 345 41.49 -23.51 20.54
N LYS A 346 42.40 -24.48 20.51
CA LYS A 346 43.85 -24.21 20.46
C LYS A 346 44.27 -23.94 19.01
N ARG A 347 45.28 -23.09 18.82
CA ARG A 347 45.79 -22.76 17.47
C ARG A 347 46.15 -23.99 16.62
N LYS A 348 46.67 -25.04 17.25
CA LYS A 348 47.06 -26.32 16.62
C LYS A 348 45.88 -27.14 16.09
N GLU A 349 44.67 -26.87 16.58
CA GLU A 349 43.44 -27.54 16.16
C GLU A 349 42.80 -26.86 14.94
N LEU A 350 43.27 -25.66 14.57
CA LEU A 350 42.71 -24.85 13.49
C LEU A 350 43.57 -24.94 12.20
N PRO A 351 42.99 -24.69 11.02
CA PRO A 351 43.72 -24.66 9.75
C PRO A 351 44.98 -23.79 9.78
N ALA A 352 45.98 -24.19 8.99
CA ALA A 352 47.25 -23.47 8.89
C ALA A 352 47.11 -22.21 8.00
N TRP A 353 46.42 -21.18 8.51
CA TRP A 353 46.35 -19.86 7.86
C TRP A 353 47.70 -19.12 7.94
N SER A 354 48.64 -19.47 7.06
CA SER A 354 49.99 -18.89 7.01
C SER A 354 49.95 -17.41 6.67
N GLY A 355 50.57 -16.56 7.51
CA GLY A 355 50.59 -15.11 7.33
C GLY A 355 49.31 -14.38 7.73
N TRP A 356 48.37 -15.06 8.40
CA TRP A 356 47.15 -14.47 8.93
C TRP A 356 47.20 -14.33 10.45
N ARG A 357 46.59 -13.27 10.98
CA ARG A 357 46.29 -13.16 12.40
C ARG A 357 44.98 -13.90 12.68
N VAL A 358 44.95 -14.71 13.74
CA VAL A 358 43.78 -15.52 14.09
C VAL A 358 43.22 -15.06 15.43
N LYS A 359 41.94 -14.72 15.44
CA LYS A 359 41.20 -14.34 16.65
C LYS A 359 40.07 -15.32 16.88
N TYR A 360 39.80 -15.61 18.14
CA TYR A 360 38.64 -16.38 18.57
C TYR A 360 37.66 -15.49 19.33
N ARG A 361 36.39 -15.52 18.93
CA ARG A 361 35.30 -14.75 19.53
C ARG A 361 34.26 -15.69 20.14
N LYS A 362 33.96 -15.49 21.43
CA LYS A 362 32.84 -16.15 22.11
C LYS A 362 32.02 -15.10 22.85
N ALA A 363 30.80 -14.85 22.39
CA ALA A 363 29.99 -13.71 22.81
C ALA A 363 30.80 -12.39 22.71
N SER A 364 30.94 -11.64 23.81
CA SER A 364 31.71 -10.39 23.85
C SER A 364 33.22 -10.58 24.06
N ARG A 365 33.70 -11.79 24.33
CA ARG A 365 35.13 -12.06 24.59
C ARG A 365 35.87 -12.37 23.29
N VAL A 366 36.93 -11.60 23.02
CA VAL A 366 37.85 -11.80 21.89
C VAL A 366 39.23 -12.20 22.40
N LEU A 367 39.81 -13.25 21.85
CA LEU A 367 41.12 -13.80 22.19
C LEU A 367 41.99 -13.89 20.94
N ASP A 368 43.22 -13.37 20.98
CA ASP A 368 44.21 -13.62 19.93
C ASP A 368 44.79 -15.03 20.12
N LEU A 369 44.65 -15.89 19.11
CA LEU A 369 45.23 -17.23 19.10
C LEU A 369 46.59 -17.16 18.39
N ARG A 370 47.66 -17.29 19.18
CA ARG A 370 49.05 -17.31 18.67
C ARG A 370 49.51 -18.71 18.31
#